data_AF-A0A1D3K0Q6-F1
#
_entry.id   AF-A0A1D3K0Q6-F1
#
_cell.length_a   1.000
_cell.length_b   1.000
_cell.length_c   1.000
_cell.angle_alpha   90.00
_cell.angle_beta   90.00
_cell.angle_gamma   90.00
#
_symmetry.space_group_name_H-M   'P 1'
#
loop_
_entity.id
_entity.type
_entity.pdbx_description
1 polymer ?
#
loop_
_entity_poly.entity_id
_entity_poly.type
_entity_poly.pdbx_seq_one_letter_code
_entity_poly.pdbx_strand_id
1 'polypeptide(L)'
;MAGYTFEDGNLKGEVNLTASAATITTRNVNFGSGRVDQRSGKNGGSRIGWQEVYVKPAIKFDYALTPDISVLGGASVVAASTFGDGDAGPRVPLRELFR
;
A
#
# COMPACT_ATOMS: atom_id res chain seq x y z
N MET A 1 10.79 10.25 -4.75
CA MET A 1 10.46 10.86 -3.44
C MET A 1 10.76 12.34 -3.56
N ALA A 2 9.83 13.19 -3.15
CA ALA A 2 10.02 14.64 -3.12
C ALA A 2 9.80 15.12 -1.68
N GLY A 3 10.66 16.01 -1.21
CA GLY A 3 10.61 16.55 0.14
C GLY A 3 10.90 18.04 0.11
N TYR A 4 10.17 18.81 0.91
CA TYR A 4 10.40 20.23 1.13
C TYR A 4 10.54 20.47 2.63
N THR A 5 11.71 20.97 3.01
CA THR A 5 12.00 21.38 4.38
C THR A 5 11.93 22.90 4.48
N PHE A 6 11.29 23.40 5.52
CA PHE A 6 11.31 24.81 5.87
C PHE A 6 11.72 24.97 7.34
N GLU A 7 12.41 26.07 7.61
CA GLU A 7 12.81 26.45 8.95
C GLU A 7 12.34 27.87 9.20
N ASP A 8 11.68 28.10 10.33
CA ASP A 8 11.23 29.40 10.80
C ASP A 8 11.50 29.52 12.30
N GLY A 9 12.64 30.12 12.64
CA GLY A 9 13.11 30.26 14.02
C GLY A 9 13.29 28.92 14.72
N ASN A 10 12.48 28.68 15.77
CA ASN A 10 12.49 27.44 16.56
C ASN A 10 11.66 26.31 15.94
N LEU A 11 10.96 26.57 14.82
CA LEU A 11 10.13 25.58 14.13
C LEU A 11 10.84 25.07 12.87
N LYS A 12 10.95 23.75 12.75
CA LYS A 12 11.35 23.07 11.52
C LYS A 12 10.18 22.23 11.04
N GLY A 13 9.89 22.31 9.75
CA GLY A 13 8.84 21.53 9.11
C GLY A 13 9.35 20.79 7.89
N GLU A 14 8.84 19.60 7.68
CA GLU A 14 9.18 18.74 6.55
C GLU A 14 7.90 18.22 5.92
N VAL A 15 7.67 18.57 4.66
CA VAL A 15 6.59 18.03 3.83
C VAL A 15 7.20 17.04 2.86
N ASN A 16 6.73 15.79 2.92
CA ASN A 16 7.21 14.69 2.10
C ASN A 16 6.10 14.09 1.25
N LEU A 17 6.41 13.79 0.00
CA LEU A 17 5.58 13.01 -0.89
C LEU A 17 6.38 11.80 -1.41
N THR A 18 5.94 10.62 -0.98
CA THR A 18 6.49 9.35 -1.48
C THR A 18 5.45 8.70 -2.38
N ALA A 19 5.85 8.36 -3.60
CA ALA A 19 5.09 7.50 -4.48
C ALA A 19 5.97 6.31 -4.86
N SER A 20 5.37 5.13 -4.93
CA SER A 20 6.06 3.90 -5.33
C SER A 20 5.11 3.01 -6.09
N ALA A 21 5.68 2.24 -7.00
CA ALA A 21 4.99 1.19 -7.72
C ALA A 21 5.83 -0.09 -7.65
N ALA A 22 5.16 -1.24 -7.51
CA ALA A 22 5.76 -2.55 -7.59
C ALA A 22 4.98 -3.38 -8.63
N THR A 23 5.69 -4.16 -9.43
CA THR A 23 5.06 -5.15 -10.33
C THR A 23 5.59 -6.52 -9.97
N ILE A 24 4.69 -7.40 -9.56
CA ILE A 24 4.99 -8.78 -9.20
C ILE A 24 4.38 -9.65 -10.30
N THR A 25 5.22 -10.45 -10.95
CA THR A 25 4.76 -11.46 -11.90
C THR A 25 5.19 -12.82 -11.42
N THR A 26 4.23 -13.72 -11.24
CA THR A 26 4.50 -15.10 -10.84
C THR A 26 4.10 -16.05 -11.97
N ARG A 27 4.89 -17.11 -12.13
CA ARG A 27 4.67 -18.21 -13.08
C ARG A 27 4.70 -19.51 -12.29
N ASN A 28 3.97 -20.54 -12.70
CA ASN A 28 3.82 -21.80 -11.94
C ASN A 28 3.28 -21.60 -10.51
N VAL A 29 2.17 -20.87 -10.35
CA VAL A 29 1.58 -20.61 -9.03
C VAL A 29 0.74 -21.82 -8.59
N ASN A 30 1.19 -22.56 -7.57
CA ASN A 30 0.55 -23.76 -7.02
C ASN A 30 -0.39 -23.48 -5.82
N PHE A 31 -0.92 -22.25 -5.67
CA PHE A 31 -1.89 -21.92 -4.62
C PHE A 31 -3.33 -22.13 -5.12
N GLY A 32 -4.08 -23.02 -4.46
CA GLY A 32 -5.41 -23.45 -4.92
C GLY A 32 -5.33 -24.26 -6.23
N SER A 33 -6.46 -24.81 -6.70
CA SER A 33 -6.58 -25.65 -7.92
C SER A 33 -6.28 -24.92 -9.25
N GLY A 34 -5.44 -23.88 -9.24
CA GLY A 34 -5.32 -22.88 -10.28
C GLY A 34 -6.47 -21.89 -10.20
N ARG A 35 -6.15 -20.60 -10.34
CA ARG A 35 -7.11 -19.48 -10.30
C ARG A 35 -8.21 -19.70 -11.34
N VAL A 36 -9.41 -20.04 -10.88
CA VAL A 36 -10.63 -19.99 -11.70
C VAL A 36 -11.05 -18.52 -11.80
N ASP A 37 -11.01 -17.95 -13.00
CA ASP A 37 -11.57 -16.63 -13.28
C ASP A 37 -13.07 -16.62 -12.93
N GLN A 38 -13.49 -15.80 -11.96
CA GLN A 38 -14.87 -15.76 -11.47
C GLN A 38 -15.88 -15.15 -12.45
N ARG A 39 -15.44 -14.52 -13.55
CA ARG A 39 -16.32 -14.02 -14.63
C ARG A 39 -16.40 -14.97 -15.82
N SER A 40 -15.34 -15.70 -16.12
CA SER A 40 -15.27 -16.57 -17.30
C SER A 40 -15.20 -18.07 -17.01
N GLY A 41 -15.01 -18.46 -15.74
CA GLY A 41 -14.86 -19.86 -15.31
C GLY A 41 -13.56 -20.53 -15.77
N LYS A 42 -12.64 -19.80 -16.42
CA LYS A 42 -11.42 -20.36 -17.00
C LYS A 42 -10.27 -20.36 -15.99
N ASN A 43 -9.54 -21.48 -15.92
CA ASN A 43 -8.33 -21.59 -15.10
C ASN A 43 -7.17 -20.86 -15.79
N GLY A 44 -6.79 -19.70 -15.28
CA GLY A 44 -5.74 -18.83 -15.84
C GLY A 44 -4.32 -19.12 -15.32
N GLY A 45 -4.10 -20.26 -14.65
CA GLY A 45 -2.93 -20.57 -13.81
C GLY A 45 -1.52 -20.59 -14.43
N SER A 46 -1.29 -20.10 -15.65
CA SER A 46 0.04 -20.07 -16.27
C SER A 46 0.86 -18.81 -15.94
N ARG A 47 0.22 -17.68 -15.64
CA ARG A 47 0.88 -16.41 -15.29
C ARG A 47 -0.06 -15.50 -14.51
N ILE A 48 0.40 -15.02 -13.35
CA ILE A 48 -0.32 -14.04 -12.52
C ILE A 48 0.48 -12.74 -12.50
N GLY A 49 -0.21 -11.62 -12.71
CA GLY A 49 0.37 -10.28 -12.59
C GLY A 49 -0.34 -9.45 -11.53
N TRP A 50 0.42 -8.91 -10.58
CA TRP A 50 -0.03 -7.88 -9.65
C TRP A 50 0.81 -6.62 -9.81
N GLN A 51 0.15 -5.49 -9.81
CA GLN A 51 0.75 -4.17 -9.82
C GLN A 51 0.24 -3.44 -8.61
N GLU A 52 1.13 -3.02 -7.73
CA GLU A 52 0.78 -2.26 -6.55
C GLU A 52 1.33 -0.85 -6.73
N VAL A 53 0.50 0.14 -6.47
CA VAL A 53 0.92 1.53 -6.41
C VAL A 53 0.52 2.10 -5.07
N TYR A 54 1.38 2.91 -4.47
CA TYR A 54 1.00 3.71 -3.31
C TYR A 54 1.54 5.12 -3.42
N VAL A 55 0.80 6.03 -2.80
CA VAL A 55 1.20 7.40 -2.55
C VAL A 55 1.03 7.70 -1.06
N LYS A 56 2.03 8.36 -0.48
CA LYS A 56 2.13 8.69 0.92
C LYS A 56 2.58 10.13 1.08
N PRO A 57 1.65 11.09 1.13
CA PRO A 57 1.95 12.39 1.70
C PRO A 57 2.19 12.26 3.21
N ALA A 58 3.22 12.93 3.69
CA ALA A 58 3.56 13.02 5.10
C ALA A 58 4.00 14.45 5.44
N ILE A 59 3.66 14.90 6.62
CA ILE A 59 4.11 16.17 7.18
C ILE A 59 4.69 15.91 8.57
N LYS A 60 5.82 16.53 8.87
CA LYS A 60 6.47 16.50 10.17
C LYS A 60 6.80 17.92 10.60
N PHE A 61 6.73 18.14 11.89
CA PHE A 61 7.09 19.38 12.56
C PHE A 61 7.96 19.05 13.76
N ASP A 62 8.98 19.85 13.96
CA ASP A 62 9.88 19.81 15.09
C ASP A 62 9.96 21.22 15.66
N TYR A 63 9.59 21.38 16.93
CA TYR A 63 9.61 22.68 17.61
C TYR A 63 10.53 22.64 18.82
N ALA A 64 11.60 23.42 18.80
CA ALA A 64 12.54 23.53 19.91
C ALA A 64 11.95 24.40 21.04
N LEU A 65 11.65 23.79 22.20
CA LEU A 65 11.23 24.48 23.41
C LEU A 65 12.43 25.09 24.15
N THR A 66 13.54 24.35 24.20
CA THR A 66 14.84 24.74 24.73
C THR A 66 15.93 24.12 23.84
N PRO A 67 17.21 24.53 23.95
CA PRO A 67 18.29 23.95 23.16
C PRO A 67 18.40 22.42 23.27
N ASP A 68 17.92 21.86 24.38
CA ASP A 68 18.01 20.44 24.71
C ASP A 68 16.67 19.69 24.57
N ILE A 69 15.55 20.39 24.37
CA ILE A 69 14.21 19.78 24.32
C ILE A 69 13.46 20.27 23.10
N SER A 70 13.03 19.32 22.26
CA SER A 70 12.15 19.60 21.13
C SER A 70 10.89 18.74 21.15
N VAL A 71 9.82 19.28 20.57
CA VAL A 71 8.52 18.62 20.41
C VAL A 71 8.35 18.24 18.96
N LEU A 72 8.19 16.94 18.73
CA LEU A 72 8.00 16.36 17.42
C LEU A 72 6.53 16.01 17.21
N GLY A 73 5.96 16.46 16.10
CA GLY A 73 4.60 16.15 15.68
C GLY A 73 4.56 15.81 14.20
N GLY A 74 3.68 14.91 13.79
CA GLY A 74 3.57 14.59 12.37
C GLY A 74 2.33 13.78 12.05
N ALA A 75 1.95 13.82 10.78
CA ALA A 75 0.83 13.07 10.24
C ALA A 75 1.19 12.55 8.85
N SER A 76 0.63 11.39 8.50
CA SER A 76 0.75 10.86 7.14
C SER A 76 -0.51 10.11 6.75
N VAL A 77 -0.85 10.19 5.47
CA VAL A 77 -1.93 9.41 4.88
C VAL A 77 -1.33 8.49 3.83
N VAL A 78 -1.80 7.25 3.76
CA VAL A 78 -1.37 6.30 2.73
C VAL A 78 -2.57 5.95 1.87
N ALA A 79 -2.46 6.21 0.58
CA ALA A 79 -3.39 5.69 -0.41
C ALA A 79 -2.66 4.64 -1.24
N ALA A 80 -3.18 3.42 -1.25
CA ALA A 80 -2.62 2.32 -2.01
C ALA A 80 -3.70 1.72 -2.91
N SER A 81 -3.30 1.26 -4.09
CA SER A 81 -4.16 0.54 -5.03
C SER A 81 -3.40 -0.63 -5.62
N THR A 82 -4.05 -1.77 -5.67
CA THR A 82 -3.53 -2.99 -6.30
C THR A 82 -4.36 -3.26 -7.55
N PHE A 83 -3.68 -3.33 -8.68
CA PHE A 83 -4.21 -3.71 -9.97
C PHE A 83 -3.72 -5.11 -10.35
N GLY A 84 -4.49 -5.79 -11.19
CA GLY A 84 -4.15 -7.09 -11.70
C GLY A 84 -5.09 -8.18 -11.20
N ASP A 85 -4.56 -9.40 -11.19
CA ASP A 85 -5.31 -10.62 -11.01
C ASP A 85 -5.90 -10.71 -9.58
N GLY A 86 -7.11 -10.16 -9.40
CA GLY A 86 -7.81 -10.04 -8.12
C GLY A 86 -7.87 -11.30 -7.26
N ASP A 87 -7.94 -11.08 -5.94
CA ASP A 87 -7.95 -12.02 -4.81
C ASP A 87 -8.03 -13.54 -5.12
N ALA A 88 -7.06 -14.29 -4.59
CA ALA A 88 -7.05 -15.75 -4.57
C ALA A 88 -7.80 -16.33 -3.34
N GLY A 89 -8.65 -15.54 -2.68
CA GLY A 89 -9.49 -15.97 -1.58
C GLY A 89 -10.66 -16.84 -2.04
N PRO A 90 -10.88 -18.02 -1.44
CA PRO A 90 -12.12 -18.77 -1.67
C PRO A 90 -13.29 -17.96 -1.12
N ARG A 91 -14.25 -17.64 -1.98
CA ARG A 91 -15.56 -17.17 -1.55
C ARG A 91 -16.29 -18.37 -0.98
N VAL A 92 -16.39 -18.50 0.34
CA VAL A 92 -17.33 -19.45 0.96
C VAL A 92 -18.73 -18.86 0.72
N PRO A 93 -19.60 -19.47 -0.09
CA PRO A 93 -20.97 -19.03 -0.18
C PRO A 93 -21.63 -19.19 1.19
N LEU A 94 -22.35 -18.17 1.64
CA LEU A 94 -23.07 -18.13 2.93
C LEU A 94 -24.06 -19.29 3.14
N ARG A 95 -24.26 -20.15 2.12
CA ARG A 95 -25.11 -21.34 2.16
C ARG A 95 -24.43 -22.59 2.75
N GLU A 96 -23.12 -22.59 2.99
CA GLU A 96 -22.40 -23.75 3.54
C GLU A 96 -22.01 -23.62 5.03
N LEU A 97 -22.37 -22.52 5.70
CA LEU A 97 -22.04 -22.28 7.12
C LEU A 97 -23.03 -22.90 8.12
N PHE A 98 -24.07 -23.60 7.65
CA PHE A 98 -25.11 -24.21 8.49
C PHE A 98 -25.45 -25.65 8.08
N ARG A 99 -24.44 -26.50 7.92
CA ARG A 99 -24.65 -27.94 7.83
C ARG A 99 -23.82 -28.70 8.85
#